data_AF-A0AAE4FMM1-F1
#
_entry.id   AF-A0AAE4FMM1-F1
#
_cell.length_a   1.000
_cell.length_b   1.000
_cell.length_c   1.000
_cell.angle_alpha   90.00
_cell.angle_beta   90.00
_cell.angle_gamma   90.00
#
_symmetry.space_group_name_H-M   'P 1'
#
loop_
_entity.id
_entity.type
_entity.pdbx_description
1 polymer ?
#
loop_
_entity_poly.entity_id
_entity_poly.type
_entity_poly.pdbx_seq_one_letter_code
_entity_poly.pdbx_strand_id
1 'polypeptide(L)'
;MKIGIDCGHTMSGADYGAVGIKAESNLTREVGTKVIAKLQTLGHTVIKCYKDTCSSLNDSLSYRTNTANNNNVDLYVSIHFNCFNGSAHGTEVLTYGGKSFTEANRVLNNICALGYTNRGIKEGSNLYVLRHTKAKAMLIECCFCDNSGDMRKFNADKMADAIVKGLVDKTTSATLNSKPSTPNPQQPSKKHPLITQLYTEMSKQGFSAPPMCRQGARGGITKIIQQMLINIGYPVGSYGADGVFGDGTVTAIKALQRDCNLSVDGIVGRETWNALFRNLK
;
A
#
# COMPACT_ATOMS: atom_id res chain seq x y z
N MET A 1 7.75 -16.84 -12.29
CA MET A 1 6.55 -16.36 -13.03
C MET A 1 6.72 -14.89 -13.34
N LYS A 2 6.21 -14.47 -14.50
CA LYS A 2 5.98 -13.07 -14.86
C LYS A 2 4.54 -12.71 -14.50
N ILE A 3 4.36 -11.82 -13.53
CA ILE A 3 3.04 -11.49 -12.97
C ILE A 3 2.69 -10.05 -13.33
N GLY A 4 1.54 -9.84 -13.97
CA GLY A 4 0.97 -8.51 -14.19
C GLY A 4 0.20 -8.07 -12.96
N ILE A 5 0.65 -6.99 -12.30
CA ILE A 5 -0.08 -6.37 -11.19
C ILE A 5 -0.74 -5.08 -11.68
N ASP A 6 -2.06 -5.09 -11.66
CA ASP A 6 -2.89 -3.94 -11.95
C ASP A 6 -3.41 -3.35 -10.62
N CYS A 7 -3.00 -2.11 -10.32
CA CYS A 7 -3.63 -1.33 -9.26
C CYS A 7 -4.86 -0.66 -9.87
N GLY A 8 -6.06 -1.13 -9.52
CA GLY A 8 -7.34 -0.59 -9.96
C GLY A 8 -7.38 0.93 -9.91
N HIS A 9 -8.04 1.55 -10.88
CA HIS A 9 -8.22 3.01 -10.99
C HIS A 9 -6.92 3.83 -11.21
N THR A 10 -7.08 5.12 -11.46
CA THR A 10 -5.98 6.09 -11.63
C THR A 10 -5.88 6.98 -10.39
N MET A 11 -4.74 7.66 -10.22
CA MET A 11 -4.54 8.59 -9.10
C MET A 11 -5.17 9.97 -9.37
N SER A 12 -5.54 10.26 -10.62
CA SER A 12 -6.19 11.50 -11.04
C SER A 12 -6.75 11.36 -12.46
N GLY A 13 -7.70 12.22 -12.84
CA GLY A 13 -8.34 12.16 -14.16
C GLY A 13 -9.52 11.19 -14.19
N ALA A 14 -9.80 10.61 -15.36
CA ALA A 14 -10.88 9.64 -15.47
C ALA A 14 -10.55 8.34 -14.71
N ASP A 15 -11.56 7.53 -14.38
CA ASP A 15 -11.37 6.23 -13.69
C ASP A 15 -10.68 6.35 -12.32
N TYR A 16 -11.06 7.32 -11.48
CA TYR A 16 -10.50 7.50 -10.13
C TYR A 16 -10.97 6.46 -9.09
N GLY A 17 -11.97 5.65 -9.46
CA GLY A 17 -12.56 4.64 -8.58
C GLY A 17 -13.57 5.20 -7.58
N ALA A 18 -14.05 4.34 -6.70
CA ALA A 18 -15.00 4.72 -5.68
C ALA A 18 -14.35 5.57 -4.57
N VAL A 19 -15.14 6.44 -3.95
CA VAL A 19 -14.73 7.22 -2.78
C VAL A 19 -15.68 6.92 -1.63
N GLY A 20 -15.25 6.01 -0.74
CA GLY A 20 -15.93 5.69 0.51
C GLY A 20 -15.32 6.43 1.69
N ILE A 21 -15.10 5.72 2.81
CA ILE A 21 -14.33 6.21 3.95
C ILE A 21 -12.89 6.51 3.53
N LYS A 22 -12.38 5.74 2.56
CA LYS A 22 -11.11 5.99 1.87
C LYS A 22 -11.34 5.88 0.36
N ALA A 23 -10.57 6.63 -0.42
CA ALA A 23 -10.58 6.50 -1.87
C ALA A 23 -10.00 5.14 -2.30
N GLU A 24 -10.71 4.45 -3.18
CA GLU A 24 -10.30 3.16 -3.73
C GLU A 24 -8.94 3.25 -4.42
N SER A 25 -8.72 4.24 -5.29
CA SER A 25 -7.45 4.46 -6.00
C SER A 25 -6.24 4.56 -5.06
N ASN A 26 -6.39 5.19 -3.89
CA ASN A 26 -5.32 5.25 -2.89
C ASN A 26 -5.06 3.88 -2.27
N LEU A 27 -6.13 3.12 -1.96
CA LEU A 27 -6.04 1.79 -1.36
C LEU A 27 -5.44 0.75 -2.32
N THR A 28 -5.88 0.74 -3.58
CA THR A 28 -5.34 -0.14 -4.62
C THR A 28 -3.86 0.12 -4.83
N ARG A 29 -3.45 1.41 -4.83
CA ARG A 29 -2.05 1.78 -4.95
C ARG A 29 -1.21 1.37 -3.74
N GLU A 30 -1.72 1.58 -2.53
CA GLU A 30 -1.03 1.22 -1.29
C GLU A 30 -0.77 -0.30 -1.23
N VAL A 31 -1.79 -1.12 -1.50
CA VAL A 31 -1.66 -2.58 -1.50
C VAL A 31 -0.82 -3.08 -2.67
N GLY A 32 -1.13 -2.61 -3.89
CA GLY A 32 -0.51 -3.12 -5.11
C GLY A 32 1.00 -2.86 -5.16
N THR A 33 1.48 -1.69 -4.73
CA THR A 33 2.92 -1.41 -4.65
C THR A 33 3.65 -2.33 -3.67
N LYS A 34 3.01 -2.69 -2.55
CA LYS A 34 3.55 -3.67 -1.59
C LYS A 34 3.55 -5.09 -2.16
N VAL A 35 2.48 -5.49 -2.86
CA VAL A 35 2.43 -6.79 -3.56
C VAL A 35 3.55 -6.88 -4.60
N ILE A 36 3.76 -5.84 -5.40
CA ILE A 36 4.84 -5.77 -6.39
C ILE A 36 6.19 -5.97 -5.73
N ALA A 37 6.52 -5.19 -4.70
CA ALA A 37 7.81 -5.27 -4.02
C ALA A 37 8.06 -6.66 -3.40
N LYS A 38 7.03 -7.25 -2.79
CA LYS A 38 7.12 -8.59 -2.17
C LYS A 38 7.29 -9.70 -3.23
N LEU A 39 6.57 -9.64 -4.34
CA LEU A 39 6.74 -10.58 -5.45
C LEU A 39 8.13 -10.47 -6.09
N GLN A 40 8.63 -9.24 -6.29
CA GLN A 40 9.99 -9.00 -6.78
C GLN A 40 11.04 -9.56 -5.81
N THR A 41 10.86 -9.38 -4.50
CA THR A 41 11.73 -9.93 -3.45
C THR A 41 11.78 -11.46 -3.51
N LEU A 42 10.67 -12.10 -3.86
CA LEU A 42 10.57 -13.56 -4.03
C LEU A 42 11.11 -14.05 -5.39
N GLY A 43 11.73 -13.18 -6.20
CA GLY A 43 12.35 -13.54 -7.48
C GLY A 43 11.39 -13.60 -8.66
N HIS A 44 10.17 -13.08 -8.53
CA HIS A 44 9.22 -13.00 -9.64
C HIS A 44 9.45 -11.74 -10.48
N THR A 45 9.33 -11.87 -11.79
CA THR A 45 9.24 -10.70 -12.69
C THR A 45 7.85 -10.09 -12.53
N VAL A 46 7.77 -8.79 -12.24
CA VAL A 46 6.50 -8.11 -12.06
C VAL A 46 6.32 -7.00 -13.10
N ILE A 47 5.22 -7.06 -13.84
CA ILE A 47 4.83 -6.05 -14.83
C ILE A 47 3.78 -5.15 -14.17
N LYS A 48 4.04 -3.84 -14.13
CA LYS A 48 3.10 -2.85 -13.60
C LYS A 48 2.07 -2.54 -14.68
N CYS A 49 0.84 -2.99 -14.48
CA CYS A 49 -0.24 -2.85 -15.45
C CYS A 49 -1.19 -1.70 -15.11
N TYR A 50 -0.70 -0.60 -14.54
CA TYR A 50 -1.51 0.56 -14.12
C TYR A 50 -0.85 1.88 -14.51
N LYS A 51 -1.64 2.96 -14.56
CA LYS A 51 -1.19 4.34 -14.84
C LYS A 51 -1.85 5.33 -13.88
N ASP A 52 -1.21 6.47 -13.67
CA ASP A 52 -1.62 7.44 -12.63
C ASP A 52 -2.64 8.47 -13.12
N THR A 53 -2.79 8.61 -14.44
CA THR A 53 -3.78 9.49 -15.03
C THR A 53 -4.25 8.96 -16.38
N CYS A 54 -5.51 9.19 -16.74
CA CYS A 54 -6.07 8.85 -18.04
C CYS A 54 -7.12 9.88 -18.49
N SER A 55 -7.41 9.89 -19.80
CA SER A 55 -8.43 10.78 -20.38
C SER A 55 -9.84 10.19 -20.36
N SER A 56 -9.96 8.87 -20.25
CA SER A 56 -11.24 8.15 -20.21
C SER A 56 -11.11 6.79 -19.52
N LEU A 57 -12.24 6.20 -19.14
CA LEU A 57 -12.29 4.83 -18.61
C LEU A 57 -11.69 3.83 -19.61
N ASN A 58 -11.98 3.95 -20.90
CA ASN A 58 -11.45 3.03 -21.92
C ASN A 58 -9.92 3.17 -22.10
N ASP A 59 -9.38 4.39 -22.03
CA ASP A 59 -7.92 4.61 -22.03
C ASP A 59 -7.25 3.86 -20.87
N SER A 60 -7.81 4.00 -19.66
CA SER A 60 -7.33 3.27 -18.49
C SER A 60 -7.40 1.75 -18.67
N LEU A 61 -8.59 1.22 -18.96
CA LEU A 61 -8.83 -0.23 -19.01
C LEU A 61 -8.01 -0.91 -20.12
N SER A 62 -7.96 -0.31 -21.31
CA SER A 62 -7.17 -0.84 -22.42
C SER A 62 -5.67 -0.78 -22.16
N TYR A 63 -5.16 0.27 -21.50
CA TYR A 63 -3.76 0.34 -21.09
C TYR A 63 -3.38 -0.84 -20.18
N ARG A 64 -4.22 -1.17 -19.19
CA ARG A 64 -3.96 -2.25 -18.22
C ARG A 64 -3.82 -3.60 -18.93
N THR A 65 -4.81 -3.95 -19.78
CA THR A 65 -4.83 -5.23 -20.49
C THR A 65 -3.79 -5.32 -21.58
N ASN A 66 -3.56 -4.24 -22.35
CA ASN A 66 -2.54 -4.21 -23.39
C ASN A 66 -1.14 -4.35 -22.78
N THR A 67 -0.88 -3.68 -21.65
CA THR A 67 0.39 -3.83 -20.93
C THR A 67 0.63 -5.28 -20.51
N ALA A 68 -0.38 -5.94 -19.94
CA ALA A 68 -0.28 -7.35 -19.55
C ALA A 68 -0.05 -8.28 -20.77
N ASN A 69 -0.84 -8.10 -21.82
CA ASN A 69 -0.80 -8.92 -23.02
C ASN A 69 0.51 -8.76 -23.80
N ASN A 70 0.97 -7.52 -23.99
CA ASN A 70 2.21 -7.22 -24.71
C ASN A 70 3.45 -7.77 -23.99
N ASN A 71 3.37 -7.93 -22.66
CA ASN A 71 4.44 -8.51 -21.87
C ASN A 71 4.32 -10.03 -21.71
N ASN A 72 3.25 -10.67 -22.20
CA ASN A 72 3.00 -12.11 -22.06
C ASN A 72 3.14 -12.57 -20.60
N VAL A 73 2.36 -11.96 -19.69
CA VAL A 73 2.36 -12.37 -18.27
C VAL A 73 1.76 -13.76 -18.11
N ASP A 74 2.23 -14.53 -17.12
CA ASP A 74 1.70 -15.85 -16.77
C ASP A 74 0.39 -15.75 -15.99
N LEU A 75 0.28 -14.68 -15.18
CA LEU A 75 -0.86 -14.38 -14.31
C LEU A 75 -1.08 -12.88 -14.28
N TYR A 76 -2.33 -12.46 -14.42
CA TYR A 76 -2.78 -11.09 -14.25
C TYR A 76 -3.65 -10.95 -12.99
N VAL A 77 -3.32 -9.97 -12.16
CA VAL A 77 -3.98 -9.71 -10.89
C VAL A 77 -4.34 -8.25 -10.82
N SER A 78 -5.64 -7.96 -10.87
CA SER A 78 -6.19 -6.64 -10.65
C SER A 78 -6.62 -6.49 -9.19
N ILE A 79 -6.18 -5.43 -8.53
CA ILE A 79 -6.41 -5.17 -7.10
C ILE A 79 -7.38 -3.99 -6.98
N HIS A 80 -8.52 -4.23 -6.33
CA HIS A 80 -9.65 -3.31 -6.16
C HIS A 80 -10.19 -3.31 -4.73
N PHE A 81 -11.05 -2.33 -4.43
CA PHE A 81 -11.82 -2.27 -3.19
C PHE A 81 -13.27 -1.92 -3.49
N ASN A 82 -14.17 -2.76 -3.00
CA ASN A 82 -15.58 -2.67 -3.32
C ASN A 82 -16.20 -1.42 -2.66
N CYS A 83 -17.34 -0.98 -3.18
CA CYS A 83 -18.13 0.11 -2.62
C CYS A 83 -19.60 -0.11 -2.97
N PHE A 84 -20.51 0.06 -2.01
CA PHE A 84 -21.93 -0.15 -2.27
C PHE A 84 -22.83 0.78 -1.46
N ASN A 85 -23.07 0.47 -0.19
CA ASN A 85 -24.07 1.15 0.66
C ASN A 85 -23.58 1.39 2.10
N GLY A 86 -22.28 1.27 2.35
CA GLY A 86 -21.66 1.39 3.67
C GLY A 86 -21.88 0.21 4.63
N SER A 87 -22.77 -0.74 4.32
CA SER A 87 -23.08 -1.90 5.17
C SER A 87 -22.56 -3.23 4.60
N ALA A 88 -22.50 -3.35 3.27
CA ALA A 88 -21.84 -4.47 2.61
C ALA A 88 -20.36 -4.53 3.02
N HIS A 89 -19.84 -5.74 3.21
CA HIS A 89 -18.48 -5.96 3.74
C HIS A 89 -17.96 -7.33 3.32
N GLY A 90 -16.65 -7.52 3.46
CA GLY A 90 -15.94 -8.76 3.13
C GLY A 90 -15.17 -8.70 1.81
N THR A 91 -14.60 -9.84 1.42
CA THR A 91 -13.74 -9.97 0.25
C THR A 91 -14.33 -10.95 -0.78
N GLU A 92 -14.14 -10.65 -2.06
CA GLU A 92 -14.45 -11.54 -3.18
C GLU A 92 -13.34 -11.50 -4.23
N VAL A 93 -13.28 -12.53 -5.05
CA VAL A 93 -12.37 -12.57 -6.21
C VAL A 93 -13.20 -12.87 -7.45
N LEU A 94 -13.11 -11.99 -8.44
CA LEU A 94 -13.82 -12.10 -9.71
C LEU A 94 -12.89 -12.74 -10.76
N THR A 95 -13.44 -13.66 -11.54
CA THR A 95 -12.72 -14.40 -12.58
C THR A 95 -13.60 -14.55 -13.82
N TYR A 96 -13.01 -14.73 -14.99
CA TYR A 96 -13.78 -14.99 -16.21
C TYR A 96 -14.51 -16.33 -16.14
N GLY A 97 -15.83 -16.32 -16.33
CA GLY A 97 -16.72 -17.48 -16.20
C GLY A 97 -16.99 -17.89 -14.75
N GLY A 98 -16.59 -17.08 -13.77
CA GLY A 98 -16.56 -17.48 -12.35
C GLY A 98 -15.65 -18.68 -12.08
N LYS A 99 -14.66 -18.91 -12.96
CA LYS A 99 -13.77 -20.08 -12.89
C LYS A 99 -12.88 -20.01 -11.65
N SER A 100 -13.07 -21.00 -10.79
CA SER A 100 -12.18 -21.24 -9.66
C SER A 100 -10.84 -21.83 -10.13
N PHE A 101 -9.74 -21.30 -9.61
CA PHE A 101 -8.39 -21.85 -9.80
C PHE A 101 -7.53 -21.62 -8.55
N THR A 102 -6.42 -22.35 -8.45
CA THR A 102 -5.63 -22.48 -7.21
C THR A 102 -5.24 -21.13 -6.60
N GLU A 103 -4.66 -20.21 -7.37
CA GLU A 103 -4.28 -18.89 -6.88
C GLU A 103 -5.48 -18.06 -6.42
N ALA A 104 -6.59 -18.05 -7.16
CA ALA A 104 -7.79 -17.30 -6.79
C ALA A 104 -8.38 -17.77 -5.45
N ASN A 105 -8.49 -19.10 -5.25
CA ASN A 105 -8.96 -19.66 -3.98
C ASN A 105 -8.01 -19.33 -2.83
N ARG A 106 -6.69 -19.48 -3.05
CA ARG A 106 -5.71 -19.20 -2.00
C ARG A 106 -5.70 -17.71 -1.63
N VAL A 107 -5.78 -16.80 -2.60
CA VAL A 107 -5.90 -15.36 -2.33
C VAL A 107 -7.13 -15.07 -1.48
N LEU A 108 -8.31 -15.53 -1.91
CA LEU A 108 -9.56 -15.34 -1.19
C LEU A 108 -9.46 -15.85 0.26
N ASN A 109 -9.00 -17.10 0.44
CA ASN A 109 -8.90 -17.73 1.75
C ASN A 109 -7.87 -17.04 2.67
N ASN A 110 -6.72 -16.59 2.14
CA ASN A 110 -5.73 -15.89 2.93
C ASN A 110 -6.21 -14.49 3.35
N ILE A 111 -6.99 -13.79 2.51
CA ILE A 111 -7.62 -12.52 2.92
C ILE A 111 -8.67 -12.80 3.99
N CYS A 112 -9.52 -13.82 3.82
CA CYS A 112 -10.52 -14.21 4.83
C CYS A 112 -9.88 -14.54 6.19
N ALA A 113 -8.70 -15.16 6.20
CA ALA A 113 -7.93 -15.45 7.42
C ALA A 113 -7.50 -14.19 8.19
N LEU A 114 -7.54 -13.00 7.58
CA LEU A 114 -7.35 -11.72 8.27
C LEU A 114 -8.62 -11.23 9.01
N GLY A 115 -9.74 -11.95 8.89
CA GLY A 115 -11.02 -11.63 9.55
C GLY A 115 -12.05 -10.93 8.64
N TYR A 116 -11.89 -11.00 7.31
CA TYR A 116 -12.88 -10.52 6.34
C TYR A 116 -13.92 -11.61 6.03
N THR A 117 -15.17 -11.20 5.83
CA THR A 117 -16.24 -12.11 5.40
C THR A 117 -15.93 -12.68 4.02
N ASN A 118 -16.01 -13.99 3.88
CA ASN A 118 -15.80 -14.67 2.60
C ASN A 118 -17.05 -14.52 1.71
N ARG A 119 -16.94 -13.82 0.59
CA ARG A 119 -18.03 -13.66 -0.39
C ARG A 119 -17.88 -14.58 -1.62
N GLY A 120 -16.79 -15.34 -1.69
CA GLY A 120 -16.57 -16.36 -2.70
C GLY A 120 -15.83 -15.87 -3.96
N ILE A 121 -15.55 -16.83 -4.83
CA ILE A 121 -15.20 -16.55 -6.23
C ILE A 121 -16.49 -16.16 -6.97
N LYS A 122 -16.47 -15.06 -7.71
CA LYS A 122 -17.61 -14.56 -8.47
C LYS A 122 -17.32 -14.52 -9.96
N GLU A 123 -18.39 -14.50 -10.74
CA GLU A 123 -18.32 -14.27 -12.17
C GLU A 123 -18.03 -12.78 -12.44
N GLY A 124 -16.98 -12.53 -13.21
CA GLY A 124 -16.53 -11.23 -13.68
C GLY A 124 -16.31 -11.13 -15.20
N SER A 125 -16.88 -12.00 -16.04
CA SER A 125 -16.73 -11.92 -17.51
C SER A 125 -17.18 -10.60 -18.14
N ASN A 126 -18.03 -9.83 -17.44
CA ASN A 126 -18.43 -8.48 -17.84
C ASN A 126 -17.35 -7.42 -17.58
N LEU A 127 -16.35 -7.71 -16.74
CA LEU A 127 -15.27 -6.79 -16.43
C LEU A 127 -14.26 -6.76 -17.58
N TYR A 128 -13.97 -5.55 -18.07
CA TYR A 128 -13.09 -5.34 -19.21
C TYR A 128 -11.73 -6.01 -19.03
N VAL A 129 -11.10 -5.86 -17.86
CA VAL A 129 -9.76 -6.39 -17.59
C VAL A 129 -9.71 -7.92 -17.56
N LEU A 130 -10.79 -8.58 -17.15
CA LEU A 130 -10.89 -10.04 -17.17
C LEU A 130 -11.22 -10.57 -18.56
N ARG A 131 -12.04 -9.83 -19.33
CA ARG A 131 -12.44 -10.21 -20.69
C ARG A 131 -11.32 -10.03 -21.73
N HIS A 132 -10.48 -9.02 -21.59
CA HIS A 132 -9.49 -8.65 -22.61
C HIS A 132 -8.04 -9.04 -22.24
N THR A 133 -7.82 -9.71 -21.11
CA THR A 133 -6.51 -10.26 -20.76
C THR A 133 -6.38 -11.69 -21.28
N LYS A 134 -5.28 -11.99 -21.98
CA LYS A 134 -4.99 -13.32 -22.55
C LYS A 134 -4.52 -14.32 -21.50
N ALA A 135 -3.79 -13.84 -20.50
CA ALA A 135 -3.27 -14.65 -19.41
C ALA A 135 -4.39 -15.13 -18.47
N LYS A 136 -4.08 -16.09 -17.62
CA LYS A 136 -4.93 -16.41 -16.46
C LYS A 136 -5.12 -15.14 -15.63
N ALA A 137 -6.36 -14.75 -15.33
CA ALA A 137 -6.68 -13.45 -14.76
C ALA A 137 -7.64 -13.53 -13.57
N MET A 138 -7.43 -12.68 -12.57
CA MET A 138 -8.38 -12.41 -11.48
C MET A 138 -8.44 -10.92 -11.16
N LEU A 139 -9.58 -10.49 -10.62
CA LEU A 139 -9.75 -9.20 -9.97
C LEU A 139 -10.10 -9.45 -8.51
N ILE A 140 -9.38 -8.82 -7.59
CA ILE A 140 -9.53 -9.00 -6.15
C ILE A 140 -10.25 -7.78 -5.60
N GLU A 141 -11.43 -8.00 -5.02
CA GLU A 141 -12.06 -7.02 -4.15
C GLU A 141 -11.56 -7.26 -2.72
N CYS A 142 -10.57 -6.48 -2.31
CA CYS A 142 -9.83 -6.70 -1.07
C CYS A 142 -10.75 -6.60 0.15
N CYS A 143 -11.57 -5.55 0.19
CA CYS A 143 -12.67 -5.32 1.13
C CYS A 143 -13.48 -4.09 0.69
N PHE A 144 -14.51 -3.68 1.44
CA PHE A 144 -15.34 -2.52 1.11
C PHE A 144 -14.76 -1.21 1.64
N CYS A 145 -14.45 -0.25 0.75
CA CYS A 145 -13.85 1.05 1.11
C CYS A 145 -14.83 2.01 1.80
N ASP A 146 -16.13 1.76 1.68
CA ASP A 146 -17.22 2.50 2.33
C ASP A 146 -17.72 1.84 3.64
N ASN A 147 -17.24 0.64 3.97
CA ASN A 147 -17.63 -0.06 5.18
C ASN A 147 -16.69 0.24 6.36
N SER A 148 -17.26 0.73 7.46
CA SER A 148 -16.46 1.10 8.64
C SER A 148 -15.79 -0.09 9.32
N GLY A 149 -16.39 -1.29 9.29
CA GLY A 149 -15.82 -2.50 9.87
C GLY A 149 -14.60 -3.00 9.09
N ASP A 150 -14.71 -3.06 7.76
CA ASP A 150 -13.60 -3.44 6.89
C ASP A 150 -12.45 -2.43 6.96
N MET A 151 -12.76 -1.13 6.95
CA MET A 151 -11.74 -0.08 7.02
C MET A 151 -11.05 0.02 8.38
N ARG A 152 -11.71 -0.37 9.48
CA ARG A 152 -11.06 -0.53 10.80
C ARG A 152 -10.09 -1.71 10.84
N LYS A 153 -10.41 -2.81 10.15
CA LYS A 153 -9.53 -3.99 10.06
C LYS A 153 -8.37 -3.78 9.08
N PHE A 154 -8.56 -2.93 8.08
CA PHE A 154 -7.64 -2.77 6.96
C PHE A 154 -6.21 -2.40 7.38
N ASN A 155 -5.28 -3.19 6.88
CA ASN A 155 -3.84 -2.97 6.98
C ASN A 155 -3.20 -3.42 5.66
N ALA A 156 -2.62 -2.48 4.91
CA ALA A 156 -2.11 -2.78 3.57
C ALA A 156 -0.96 -3.78 3.54
N ASP A 157 -0.12 -3.86 4.59
CA ASP A 157 0.96 -4.85 4.65
C ASP A 157 0.39 -6.26 4.80
N LYS A 158 -0.56 -6.45 5.73
CA LYS A 158 -1.23 -7.74 5.93
C LYS A 158 -2.02 -8.17 4.70
N MET A 159 -2.73 -7.22 4.06
CA MET A 159 -3.46 -7.48 2.82
C MET A 159 -2.49 -7.91 1.70
N ALA A 160 -1.39 -7.18 1.51
CA ALA A 160 -0.37 -7.54 0.53
C ALA A 160 0.27 -8.89 0.84
N ASP A 161 0.57 -9.21 2.11
CA ASP A 161 1.09 -10.52 2.51
C ASP A 161 0.11 -11.66 2.21
N ALA A 162 -1.19 -11.46 2.48
CA ALA A 162 -2.23 -12.43 2.17
C ALA A 162 -2.37 -12.66 0.66
N ILE A 163 -2.36 -11.60 -0.15
CA ILE A 163 -2.39 -11.69 -1.61
C ILE A 163 -1.15 -12.43 -2.11
N VAL A 164 0.06 -12.01 -1.72
CA VAL A 164 1.32 -12.63 -2.17
C VAL A 164 1.37 -14.11 -1.79
N LYS A 165 1.05 -14.44 -0.54
CA LYS A 165 0.94 -15.83 -0.09
C LYS A 165 -0.05 -16.62 -0.94
N GLY A 166 -1.19 -16.02 -1.29
CA GLY A 166 -2.18 -16.67 -2.15
C GLY A 166 -1.70 -16.91 -3.58
N LEU A 167 -0.97 -15.95 -4.15
CA LEU A 167 -0.48 -16.00 -5.53
C LEU A 167 0.64 -17.04 -5.72
N VAL A 168 1.58 -17.13 -4.77
CA VAL A 168 2.83 -17.87 -4.98
C VAL A 168 3.12 -18.93 -3.91
N ASP A 169 2.20 -19.14 -2.96
CA ASP A 169 2.30 -20.12 -1.87
C ASP A 169 3.54 -19.93 -0.98
N LYS A 170 4.03 -18.70 -0.90
CA LYS A 170 5.19 -18.32 -0.08
C LYS A 170 4.88 -17.03 0.66
N THR A 171 5.25 -16.99 1.93
CA THR A 171 5.30 -15.75 2.71
C THR A 171 6.68 -15.14 2.62
N THR A 172 6.77 -13.82 2.71
CA THR A 172 8.06 -13.10 2.86
C THR A 172 8.64 -13.22 4.29
N SER A 173 8.16 -14.16 5.11
CA SER A 173 8.57 -14.31 6.51
C SER A 173 10.05 -14.68 6.63
N ALA A 174 10.75 -13.84 7.38
CA ALA A 174 12.15 -13.90 7.72
C ALA A 174 12.60 -15.28 8.20
N THR A 175 13.55 -15.88 7.49
CA THR A 175 14.46 -16.84 8.08
C THR A 175 15.48 -16.05 8.90
N LEU A 176 15.19 -15.87 10.19
CA LEU A 176 16.24 -15.83 11.20
C LEU A 176 16.88 -17.22 11.23
N ASN A 177 17.89 -17.44 10.41
CA ASN A 177 18.95 -18.38 10.74
C ASN A 177 20.27 -17.81 10.22
N SER A 178 21.01 -17.25 11.17
CA SER A 178 22.40 -16.84 11.07
C SER A 178 23.32 -18.05 10.85
N LYS A 179 24.14 -18.00 9.80
CA LYS A 179 25.62 -18.13 9.91
C LYS A 179 26.30 -17.76 8.58
N PRO A 180 27.60 -17.40 8.59
CA PRO A 180 28.07 -16.18 7.96
C PRO A 180 28.86 -16.50 6.69
N SER A 181 28.38 -16.02 5.56
CA SER A 181 29.22 -15.86 4.37
C SER A 181 29.65 -14.40 4.27
N THR A 182 30.92 -14.19 4.56
CA THR A 182 31.71 -12.96 4.43
C THR A 182 31.35 -12.11 3.20
N PRO A 183 31.16 -10.79 3.34
CA PRO A 183 31.02 -9.90 2.20
C PRO A 183 32.40 -9.42 1.72
N ASN A 184 32.56 -9.31 0.40
CA ASN A 184 33.57 -8.45 -0.22
C ASN A 184 32.98 -7.82 -1.50
N PRO A 185 33.43 -6.63 -1.96
CA PRO A 185 32.97 -5.35 -1.42
C PRO A 185 32.52 -4.38 -2.53
N GLN A 186 31.41 -3.64 -2.32
CA GLN A 186 31.21 -2.31 -2.93
C GLN A 186 30.14 -1.47 -2.20
N GLN A 187 30.61 -0.67 -1.24
CA GLN A 187 30.21 0.68 -0.73
C GLN A 187 28.74 1.10 -0.40
N PRO A 188 28.56 2.09 0.52
CA PRO A 188 27.51 2.08 1.53
C PRO A 188 26.40 3.13 1.31
N SER A 189 25.13 2.75 1.42
CA SER A 189 24.06 3.72 1.66
C SER A 189 23.95 3.98 3.17
N LYS A 190 24.62 5.04 3.66
CA LYS A 190 24.46 5.52 5.04
C LYS A 190 22.99 5.86 5.29
N LYS A 191 22.33 5.18 6.24
CA LYS A 191 21.00 5.61 6.73
C LYS A 191 21.13 7.00 7.35
N HIS A 192 20.22 7.93 7.02
CA HIS A 192 20.24 9.30 7.53
C HIS A 192 20.25 9.32 9.07
N PRO A 193 21.08 10.15 9.75
CA PRO A 193 21.24 10.13 11.20
C PRO A 193 19.93 10.25 12.01
N LEU A 194 18.98 11.07 11.55
CA LEU A 194 17.67 11.21 12.21
C LEU A 194 16.84 9.92 12.17
N ILE A 195 17.01 9.09 11.13
CA ILE A 195 16.35 7.78 11.06
C ILE A 195 16.94 6.86 12.14
N THR A 196 18.26 6.86 12.29
CA THR A 196 18.94 6.10 13.36
C THR A 196 18.47 6.55 14.74
N GLN A 197 18.40 7.87 14.99
CA GLN A 197 17.91 8.43 16.25
C GLN A 197 16.46 8.05 16.53
N LEU A 198 15.59 8.08 15.52
CA LEU A 198 14.19 7.66 15.66
C LEU A 198 14.09 6.22 16.16
N TYR A 199 14.81 5.28 15.53
CA TYR A 199 14.77 3.87 15.92
C TYR A 199 15.35 3.63 17.33
N THR A 200 16.39 4.36 17.72
CA THR A 200 16.93 4.31 19.09
C THR A 200 15.89 4.76 20.10
N GLU A 201 15.24 5.91 19.85
CA GLU A 201 14.24 6.47 20.76
C GLU A 201 12.97 5.61 20.83
N MET A 202 12.53 5.06 19.69
CA MET A 202 11.43 4.09 19.64
C MET A 202 11.74 2.84 20.45
N SER A 203 12.92 2.26 20.28
CA SER A 203 13.36 1.06 21.02
C SER A 203 13.37 1.31 22.53
N LYS A 204 13.91 2.48 22.96
CA LYS A 204 13.90 2.91 24.36
C LYS A 204 12.49 3.00 24.95
N GLN A 205 11.50 3.37 24.13
CA GLN A 205 10.10 3.50 24.54
C GLN A 205 9.26 2.24 24.26
N GLY A 206 9.89 1.14 23.81
CA GLY A 206 9.21 -0.14 23.53
C GLY A 206 8.41 -0.18 22.23
N PHE A 207 8.59 0.80 21.33
CA PHE A 207 7.96 0.81 20.02
C PHE A 207 8.75 -0.02 19.01
N SER A 208 8.08 -0.97 18.36
CA SER A 208 8.64 -1.77 17.27
C SER A 208 8.46 -1.15 15.87
N ALA A 209 7.70 -0.06 15.77
CA ALA A 209 7.46 0.71 14.54
C ALA A 209 7.12 2.19 14.87
N PRO A 210 7.30 3.14 13.93
CA PRO A 210 7.02 4.55 14.18
C PRO A 210 5.58 4.75 14.67
N PRO A 211 5.39 5.31 15.89
CA PRO A 211 4.06 5.43 16.48
C PRO A 211 3.27 6.57 15.84
N MET A 212 1.94 6.48 15.93
CA MET A 212 1.07 7.59 15.52
C MET A 212 1.25 8.76 16.50
N CYS A 213 1.66 9.92 15.98
CA CYS A 213 1.84 11.12 16.79
C CYS A 213 0.84 12.19 16.35
N ARG A 214 0.25 12.92 17.31
CA ARG A 214 -0.73 13.98 17.08
C ARG A 214 -0.52 15.13 18.06
N GLN A 215 -1.26 16.22 17.86
CA GLN A 215 -1.24 17.38 18.75
C GLN A 215 -1.36 16.98 20.23
N GLY A 216 -0.51 17.56 21.07
CA GLY A 216 -0.40 17.23 22.50
C GLY A 216 0.62 16.13 22.83
N ALA A 217 1.13 15.38 21.84
CA ALA A 217 2.24 14.44 22.07
C ALA A 217 3.52 15.18 22.52
N ARG A 218 4.34 14.53 23.36
CA ARG A 218 5.58 15.09 23.90
C ARG A 218 6.68 14.05 23.96
N GLY A 219 7.93 14.49 23.89
CA GLY A 219 9.12 13.67 24.15
C GLY A 219 10.02 13.47 22.92
N GLY A 220 10.92 12.49 23.02
CA GLY A 220 12.00 12.29 22.05
C GLY A 220 11.53 12.04 20.62
N ILE A 221 10.49 11.22 20.43
CA ILE A 221 9.93 10.93 19.10
C ILE A 221 9.34 12.19 18.47
N THR A 222 8.61 13.01 19.25
CA THR A 222 8.08 14.30 18.80
C THR A 222 9.21 15.24 18.37
N LYS A 223 10.30 15.30 19.15
CA LYS A 223 11.46 16.12 18.82
C LYS A 223 12.11 15.69 17.50
N ILE A 224 12.17 14.38 17.25
CA ILE A 224 12.73 13.83 16.02
C ILE A 224 11.83 14.12 14.81
N ILE A 225 10.50 14.05 14.95
CA ILE A 225 9.55 14.49 13.90
C ILE A 225 9.83 15.94 13.51
N GLN A 226 9.96 16.82 14.51
CA GLN A 226 10.24 18.23 14.29
C GLN A 226 11.59 18.46 13.59
N GLN A 227 12.63 17.72 13.98
CA GLN A 227 13.94 17.78 13.32
C GLN A 227 13.87 17.31 11.86
N MET A 228 13.11 16.24 11.58
CA MET A 228 12.89 15.77 10.21
C MET A 228 12.20 16.85 9.39
N LEU A 229 11.11 17.44 9.89
CA LEU A 229 10.38 18.52 9.23
C LEU A 229 11.29 19.72 8.91
N ILE A 230 12.09 20.17 9.88
CA ILE A 230 13.05 21.27 9.66
C ILE A 230 14.07 20.90 8.57
N ASN A 231 14.63 19.68 8.61
CA ASN A 231 15.60 19.21 7.61
C ASN A 231 15.01 19.20 6.19
N ILE A 232 13.72 18.86 6.06
CA ILE A 232 13.03 18.80 4.77
C ILE A 232 12.34 20.11 4.38
N GLY A 233 12.56 21.20 5.14
CA GLY A 233 12.16 22.56 4.77
C GLY A 233 10.80 23.02 5.33
N TYR A 234 10.22 22.31 6.28
CA TYR A 234 8.95 22.67 6.92
C TYR A 234 9.21 23.24 8.33
N PRO A 235 9.09 24.56 8.54
CA PRO A 235 9.32 25.17 9.85
C PRO A 235 8.22 24.78 10.85
N VAL A 236 8.62 24.44 12.08
CA VAL A 236 7.71 23.94 13.14
C VAL A 236 7.33 24.99 14.18
N GLY A 237 7.50 26.28 13.85
CA GLY A 237 7.25 27.42 14.75
C GLY A 237 8.52 27.97 15.40
N SER A 238 8.36 29.03 16.21
CA SER A 238 9.46 29.79 16.82
C SER A 238 10.30 29.00 17.84
N TYR A 239 9.72 27.96 18.45
CA TYR A 239 10.40 27.12 19.44
C TYR A 239 11.25 26.01 18.83
N GLY A 240 11.20 25.81 17.50
CA GLY A 240 11.96 24.77 16.81
C GLY A 240 11.61 23.35 17.28
N ALA A 241 12.60 22.46 17.28
CA ALA A 241 12.42 21.07 17.74
C ALA A 241 12.49 20.97 19.28
N ASP A 242 11.45 21.41 19.96
CA ASP A 242 11.31 21.44 21.41
C ASP A 242 10.77 20.14 22.03
N GLY A 243 10.33 19.19 21.20
CA GLY A 243 9.73 17.93 21.64
C GLY A 243 8.26 18.05 22.08
N VAL A 244 7.57 19.14 21.74
CA VAL A 244 6.15 19.35 22.02
C VAL A 244 5.37 19.46 20.71
N PHE A 245 4.39 18.58 20.52
CA PHE A 245 3.56 18.56 19.31
C PHE A 245 2.46 19.64 19.43
N GLY A 246 2.86 20.91 19.31
CA GLY A 246 1.99 22.07 19.33
C GLY A 246 1.56 22.53 17.92
N ASP A 247 0.93 23.70 17.86
CA ASP A 247 0.29 24.23 16.64
C ASP A 247 1.27 24.44 15.49
N GLY A 248 2.51 24.85 15.79
CA GLY A 248 3.57 24.96 14.79
C GLY A 248 3.92 23.63 14.14
N THR A 249 3.94 22.54 14.92
CA THR A 249 4.18 21.18 14.40
C THR A 249 2.99 20.67 13.60
N VAL A 250 1.75 20.92 14.06
CA VAL A 250 0.53 20.57 13.30
C VAL A 250 0.50 21.28 11.95
N THR A 251 0.85 22.56 11.92
CA THR A 251 0.89 23.36 10.69
C THR A 251 1.91 22.80 9.70
N ALA A 252 3.12 22.48 10.18
CA ALA A 252 4.17 21.86 9.37
C ALA A 252 3.76 20.49 8.81
N ILE A 253 3.13 19.64 9.63
CA ILE A 253 2.62 18.34 9.17
C ILE A 253 1.53 18.51 8.11
N LYS A 254 0.58 19.42 8.31
CA LYS A 254 -0.46 19.69 7.30
C LYS A 254 0.12 20.23 6.00
N ALA A 255 1.17 21.05 6.05
CA ALA A 255 1.87 21.52 4.87
C ALA A 255 2.56 20.35 4.13
N LEU A 256 3.33 19.51 4.84
CA LEU A 256 3.92 18.31 4.26
C LEU A 256 2.86 17.37 3.65
N GLN A 257 1.75 17.16 4.36
CA GLN A 257 0.64 16.34 3.88
C GLN A 257 0.03 16.90 2.60
N ARG A 258 -0.20 18.23 2.53
CA ARG A 258 -0.65 18.89 1.29
C ARG A 258 0.32 18.67 0.14
N ASP A 259 1.61 18.94 0.35
CA ASP A 259 2.62 18.85 -0.71
C ASP A 259 2.86 17.41 -1.18
N CYS A 260 2.62 16.43 -0.29
CA CYS A 260 2.71 15.00 -0.61
C CYS A 260 1.38 14.36 -1.02
N ASN A 261 0.32 15.15 -1.25
CA ASN A 261 -1.03 14.65 -1.60
C ASN A 261 -1.59 13.60 -0.62
N LEU A 262 -1.37 13.80 0.68
CA LEU A 262 -1.90 12.99 1.77
C LEU A 262 -3.15 13.64 2.39
N SER A 263 -3.87 12.89 3.23
CA SER A 263 -4.90 13.47 4.10
C SER A 263 -4.30 14.57 4.98
N VAL A 264 -4.91 15.75 4.98
CA VAL A 264 -4.41 16.96 5.66
C VAL A 264 -4.96 17.04 7.09
N ASP A 265 -4.72 16.00 7.88
CA ASP A 265 -5.28 15.84 9.22
C ASP A 265 -4.37 16.35 10.34
N GLY A 266 -3.10 16.66 10.04
CA GLY A 266 -2.13 17.12 11.04
C GLY A 266 -1.59 16.00 11.95
N ILE A 267 -1.88 14.74 11.62
CA ILE A 267 -1.46 13.55 12.37
C ILE A 267 -0.29 12.89 11.65
N VAL A 268 0.75 12.54 12.40
CA VAL A 268 1.86 11.74 11.89
C VAL A 268 1.47 10.28 11.98
N GLY A 269 0.67 9.85 11.00
CA GLY A 269 0.40 8.45 10.72
C GLY A 269 1.49 7.84 9.83
N ARG A 270 1.28 6.58 9.45
CA ARG A 270 2.21 5.81 8.61
C ARG A 270 2.63 6.55 7.33
N GLU A 271 1.66 7.11 6.58
CA GLU A 271 1.97 7.79 5.32
C GLU A 271 2.75 9.09 5.53
N THR A 272 2.48 9.80 6.62
CA THR A 272 3.26 10.98 7.00
C THR A 272 4.67 10.60 7.44
N TRP A 273 4.86 9.49 8.15
CA TRP A 273 6.19 8.93 8.44
C TRP A 273 6.97 8.56 7.17
N ASN A 274 6.31 7.92 6.21
CA ASN A 274 6.92 7.60 4.91
C ASN A 274 7.33 8.87 4.15
N ALA A 275 6.47 9.89 4.16
CA ALA A 275 6.77 11.18 3.55
C ALA A 275 7.97 11.87 4.22
N LEU A 276 8.08 11.81 5.54
CA LEU A 276 9.26 12.30 6.26
C LEU A 276 10.52 11.55 5.81
N PHE A 277 10.52 10.21 5.82
CA PHE A 277 11.71 9.42 5.45
C PHE A 277 12.16 9.63 4.01
N ARG A 278 11.20 9.72 3.07
CA ARG A 278 11.49 9.86 1.64
C ARG A 278 12.15 11.21 1.30
N ASN A 279 11.80 12.26 2.04
CA ASN A 279 12.24 13.62 1.71
C ASN A 279 13.50 14.07 2.46
N LEU A 280 14.01 13.28 3.42
CA LEU A 280 15.24 13.58 4.16
C LEU A 280 16.43 13.76 3.19
N LYS A 281 17.17 14.85 3.38
CA LYS A 281 18.31 15.26 2.55
C LYS A 281 19.64 14.87 3.20
#